data_AF-A0A2V7U1Y0-F1
#
_entry.id   AF-A0A2V7U1Y0-F1
#
_cell.length_a   1.000
_cell.length_b   1.000
_cell.length_c   1.000
_cell.angle_alpha   90.00
_cell.angle_beta   90.00
_cell.angle_gamma   90.00
#
_symmetry.space_group_name_H-M   'P 1'
#
loop_
_entity.id
_entity.type
_entity.pdbx_description
1 polymer ?
#
loop_
_entity_poly.entity_id
_entity_poly.type
_entity_poly.pdbx_seq_one_letter_code
_entity_poly.pdbx_strand_id
1 'polypeptide(L)'
;YPVVGADKARRLLALAERLRRLAVGVDSVEGASTLASAFRAAGRTLDVVLKIDVGLHRVGVLPERAAEIARRLADLPGLRLRGIFTHAGQGYGEETPDGVAKVARHEGRTMTAVADELRRAGLAVEEVSVGSTPTAREAMAQPGVTECRPGNYVYHDGSQVALGTCTAADCALTVLATVVSVPAADRAVVDAGSKTLSSDPLRPRAEGFGQMPGRRSRIQRLSEEHGVVVVEAGESFRVGERVRIIPNHACVVSNLHDRVIGVRGDSVETELVVAARGRVL
;
A
#
# COMPACT_ATOMS: atom_id res chain seq x y z
N TYR A 1 7.44 -8.79 1.99
CA TYR A 1 8.47 -8.30 1.07
C TYR A 1 9.64 -9.27 1.13
N PRO A 2 10.20 -9.74 0.00
CA PRO A 2 11.38 -10.61 -0.02
C PRO A 2 12.61 -9.87 0.50
N VAL A 3 13.19 -10.34 1.61
CA VAL A 3 14.41 -9.76 2.17
C VAL A 3 15.61 -10.56 1.71
N VAL A 4 16.51 -9.90 0.98
CA VAL A 4 17.73 -10.50 0.40
C VAL A 4 18.95 -9.70 0.84
N GLY A 5 20.04 -10.38 1.17
CA GLY A 5 21.31 -9.77 1.58
C GLY A 5 21.69 -10.04 3.04
N ALA A 6 22.98 -10.27 3.28
CA ALA A 6 23.51 -10.64 4.60
C ALA A 6 23.41 -9.49 5.62
N ASP A 7 23.55 -8.26 5.17
CA ASP A 7 23.32 -7.03 5.94
C ASP A 7 21.88 -6.93 6.43
N LYS A 8 20.89 -7.19 5.55
CA LYS A 8 19.47 -7.21 5.94
C LYS A 8 19.15 -8.39 6.86
N ALA A 9 19.76 -9.56 6.62
CA ALA A 9 19.63 -10.72 7.49
C ALA A 9 20.12 -10.43 8.93
N ARG A 10 21.27 -9.78 9.09
CA ARG A 10 21.78 -9.36 10.41
C ARG A 10 20.83 -8.39 11.11
N ARG A 11 20.27 -7.42 10.37
CA ARG A 11 19.27 -6.49 10.91
C ARG A 11 17.99 -7.19 11.34
N LEU A 12 17.51 -8.15 10.56
CA LEU A 12 16.34 -8.96 10.92
C LEU A 12 16.60 -9.82 12.16
N LEU A 13 17.79 -10.39 12.30
CA LEU A 13 18.16 -11.17 13.48
C LEU A 13 18.12 -10.30 14.75
N ALA A 14 18.76 -9.13 14.71
CA ALA A 14 18.73 -8.17 15.82
C ALA A 14 17.30 -7.69 16.13
N LEU A 15 16.44 -7.54 15.13
CA LEU A 15 15.03 -7.23 15.34
C LEU A 15 14.29 -8.41 15.99
N ALA A 16 14.54 -9.63 15.53
CA ALA A 16 13.89 -10.83 16.05
C ALA A 16 14.23 -11.08 17.53
N GLU A 17 15.36 -10.60 18.05
CA GLU A 17 15.71 -10.71 19.48
C GLU A 17 14.81 -9.85 20.37
N ARG A 18 14.21 -8.80 19.78
CA ARG A 18 13.39 -7.82 20.48
C ARG A 18 11.89 -8.07 20.32
N LEU A 19 11.51 -9.02 19.46
CA LEU A 19 10.13 -9.32 19.12
C LEU A 19 9.75 -10.73 19.55
N ARG A 20 8.53 -10.88 20.07
CA ARG A 20 7.95 -12.20 20.36
C ARG A 20 7.79 -13.05 19.10
N ARG A 21 7.51 -12.40 17.97
CA ARG A 21 7.34 -13.03 16.66
C ARG A 21 7.78 -12.08 15.56
N LEU A 22 8.52 -12.60 14.58
CA LEU A 22 8.87 -11.92 13.34
C LEU A 22 8.66 -12.88 12.17
N ALA A 23 7.92 -12.44 11.15
CA ALA A 23 7.75 -13.17 9.90
C ALA A 23 8.13 -12.29 8.71
N VAL A 24 8.71 -12.88 7.67
CA VAL A 24 9.05 -12.18 6.42
C VAL A 24 8.51 -12.91 5.20
N GLY A 25 8.29 -12.14 4.13
CA GLY A 25 7.89 -12.73 2.86
C GLY A 25 9.09 -13.33 2.13
N VAL A 26 8.89 -14.45 1.44
CA VAL A 26 9.89 -15.05 0.54
C VAL A 26 9.20 -15.50 -0.74
N ASP A 27 9.93 -15.57 -1.85
CA ASP A 27 9.42 -16.04 -3.15
C ASP A 27 10.44 -16.89 -3.92
N SER A 28 11.61 -17.12 -3.35
CA SER A 28 12.70 -17.90 -3.95
C SER A 28 13.52 -18.60 -2.87
N VAL A 29 14.10 -19.74 -3.24
CA VAL A 29 14.97 -20.51 -2.33
C VAL A 29 16.29 -19.78 -2.15
N GLU A 30 16.79 -19.14 -3.20
CA GLU A 30 18.02 -18.37 -3.24
C GLU A 30 17.93 -17.17 -2.29
N GLY A 31 16.83 -16.40 -2.35
CA GLY A 31 16.59 -15.28 -1.44
C GLY A 31 16.44 -15.75 0.02
N ALA A 32 15.70 -16.84 0.23
CA ALA A 32 15.48 -17.40 1.57
C ALA A 32 16.75 -18.02 2.19
N SER A 33 17.67 -18.55 1.38
CA SER A 33 18.88 -19.25 1.86
C SER A 33 19.81 -18.35 2.69
N THR A 34 19.89 -17.06 2.35
CA THR A 34 20.68 -16.09 3.12
C THR A 34 20.09 -15.88 4.52
N LEU A 35 18.76 -15.82 4.61
CA LEU A 35 18.06 -15.71 5.90
C LEU A 35 18.20 -17.02 6.71
N ALA A 36 18.02 -18.16 6.04
CA ALA A 36 18.13 -19.49 6.64
C ALA A 36 19.49 -19.68 7.32
N SER A 37 20.57 -19.35 6.60
CA SER A 37 21.94 -19.47 7.11
C SER A 37 22.20 -18.57 8.32
N ALA A 38 21.74 -17.32 8.28
CA ALA A 38 21.92 -16.38 9.39
C ALA A 38 21.15 -16.83 10.66
N PHE A 39 19.89 -17.24 10.51
CA PHE A 39 19.07 -17.67 11.64
C PHE A 39 19.52 -19.03 12.19
N ARG A 40 19.89 -19.98 11.33
CA ARG A 40 20.51 -21.26 11.73
C ARG A 40 21.79 -21.03 12.53
N ALA A 41 22.70 -20.18 12.04
CA ALA A 41 23.96 -19.89 12.74
C ALA A 41 23.73 -19.27 14.13
N ALA A 42 22.64 -18.52 14.30
CA ALA A 42 22.23 -17.95 15.58
C ALA A 42 21.45 -18.92 16.48
N GLY A 43 21.19 -20.16 16.05
CA GLY A 43 20.37 -21.13 16.79
C GLY A 43 18.90 -20.72 16.89
N ARG A 44 18.39 -19.93 15.93
CA ARG A 44 17.02 -19.42 15.90
C ARG A 44 16.29 -19.86 14.63
N THR A 45 14.97 -19.72 14.67
CA THR A 45 14.09 -20.00 13.54
C THR A 45 13.34 -18.74 13.15
N LEU A 46 13.39 -18.37 11.87
CA LEU A 46 12.61 -17.29 11.29
C LEU A 46 11.32 -17.82 10.67
N ASP A 47 10.18 -17.22 11.03
CA ASP A 47 8.95 -17.48 10.31
C ASP A 47 9.02 -16.86 8.91
N VAL A 48 8.66 -17.64 7.89
CA VAL A 48 8.56 -17.15 6.52
C VAL A 48 7.19 -17.45 5.95
N VAL A 49 6.74 -16.57 5.05
CA VAL A 49 5.46 -16.69 4.36
C VAL A 49 5.73 -16.63 2.86
N LEU A 50 5.28 -17.63 2.10
CA LEU A 50 5.55 -17.71 0.66
C LEU A 50 4.63 -16.73 -0.09
N LYS A 51 5.23 -15.84 -0.88
CA LYS A 51 4.52 -14.88 -1.72
C LYS A 51 3.98 -15.60 -2.95
N ILE A 52 2.67 -15.52 -3.18
CA ILE A 52 2.02 -15.99 -4.41
C ILE A 52 1.69 -14.80 -5.31
N ASP A 53 2.00 -14.91 -6.60
CA ASP A 53 1.52 -13.97 -7.61
C ASP A 53 0.11 -14.39 -8.07
N VAL A 54 -0.86 -13.51 -7.88
CA VAL A 54 -2.27 -13.71 -8.27
C VAL A 54 -2.68 -12.81 -9.44
N GLY A 55 -1.70 -12.37 -10.24
CA GLY A 55 -1.92 -11.54 -11.43
C GLY A 55 -1.37 -10.11 -11.34
N LEU A 56 -0.62 -9.77 -10.28
CA LEU A 56 0.07 -8.47 -10.23
C LEU A 56 1.37 -8.49 -11.04
N HIS A 57 1.98 -9.67 -11.20
CA HIS A 57 3.22 -9.83 -11.97
C HIS A 57 4.37 -8.94 -11.50
N ARG A 58 4.46 -8.73 -10.18
CA ARG A 58 5.50 -7.91 -9.53
C ARG A 58 6.51 -8.75 -8.74
N VAL A 59 6.01 -9.53 -7.78
CA VAL A 59 6.79 -10.38 -6.87
C VAL A 59 5.88 -11.53 -6.44
N GLY A 60 6.44 -12.73 -6.36
CA GLY A 60 5.74 -13.94 -5.93
C GLY A 60 5.91 -15.09 -6.91
N VAL A 61 5.74 -16.31 -6.42
CA VAL A 61 5.71 -17.50 -7.25
C VAL A 61 4.36 -17.65 -7.91
N LEU A 62 4.35 -18.19 -9.13
CA LEU A 62 3.10 -18.58 -9.78
C LEU A 62 2.41 -19.70 -8.99
N PRO A 63 1.07 -19.74 -8.94
CA PRO A 63 0.31 -20.74 -8.19
C PRO A 63 0.75 -22.19 -8.46
N GLU A 64 0.97 -22.54 -9.73
CA GLU A 64 1.37 -23.88 -10.18
C GLU A 64 2.78 -24.29 -9.72
N ARG A 65 3.61 -23.34 -9.31
CA ARG A 65 4.95 -23.59 -8.77
C ARG A 65 4.99 -23.54 -7.24
N ALA A 66 3.90 -23.16 -6.59
CA ALA A 66 3.87 -22.92 -5.15
C ALA A 66 4.27 -24.16 -4.35
N ALA A 67 3.74 -25.34 -4.69
CA ALA A 67 4.05 -26.58 -3.98
C ALA A 67 5.51 -27.05 -4.14
N GLU A 68 6.12 -26.83 -5.31
CA GLU A 68 7.55 -27.10 -5.53
C GLU A 68 8.42 -26.22 -4.62
N ILE A 69 8.19 -24.91 -4.67
CA ILE A 69 9.00 -23.93 -3.93
C ILE A 69 8.75 -24.02 -2.42
N ALA A 70 7.51 -24.23 -1.99
CA ALA A 70 7.17 -24.37 -0.57
C ALA A 70 7.87 -25.56 0.09
N ARG A 71 7.97 -26.70 -0.61
CA ARG A 71 8.74 -27.86 -0.12
C ARG A 71 10.22 -27.51 0.07
N ARG A 72 10.84 -26.92 -0.96
CA ARG A 72 12.25 -26.51 -0.88
C ARG A 72 12.50 -25.49 0.24
N LEU A 73 11.55 -24.60 0.50
CA LEU A 73 11.63 -23.64 1.61
C LEU A 73 11.47 -24.31 2.98
N ALA A 74 10.59 -25.31 3.09
CA ALA A 74 10.39 -26.07 4.33
C ALA A 74 11.64 -26.90 4.71
N ASP A 75 12.42 -27.32 3.72
CA ASP A 75 13.68 -28.06 3.92
C ASP A 75 14.86 -27.17 4.37
N LEU A 76 14.71 -25.84 4.36
CA LEU A 76 15.78 -24.92 4.76
C LEU A 76 15.88 -24.82 6.29
N PRO A 77 16.99 -25.30 6.90
CA PRO A 77 17.17 -25.18 8.35
C PRO A 77 17.30 -23.71 8.77
N GLY A 78 16.69 -23.36 9.91
CA GLY A 78 16.63 -21.99 10.40
C GLY A 78 15.41 -21.20 9.90
N LEU A 79 14.58 -21.78 9.04
CA LEU A 79 13.30 -21.21 8.62
C LEU A 79 12.12 -22.09 9.06
N ARG A 80 10.95 -21.47 9.19
CA ARG A 80 9.66 -22.16 9.34
C ARG A 80 8.65 -21.53 8.39
N LEU A 81 8.20 -22.29 7.39
CA LEU A 81 7.13 -21.87 6.50
C LEU A 81 5.79 -21.88 7.27
N ARG A 82 5.17 -20.71 7.44
CA ARG A 82 3.88 -20.56 8.15
C ARG A 82 2.67 -20.62 7.22
N GLY A 83 2.86 -20.29 5.95
CA GLY A 83 1.79 -20.27 4.97
C GLY A 83 2.12 -19.39 3.78
N ILE A 84 1.11 -18.75 3.22
CA ILE A 84 1.18 -18.00 1.97
C ILE A 84 0.60 -16.59 2.12
N PHE A 85 1.12 -15.66 1.31
CA PHE A 85 0.57 -14.32 1.23
C PHE A 85 0.58 -13.78 -0.20
N THR A 86 -0.34 -12.87 -0.51
CA THR A 86 -0.34 -12.16 -1.79
C THR A 86 -0.69 -10.69 -1.62
N HIS A 87 -0.63 -9.93 -2.71
CA HIS A 87 -1.13 -8.55 -2.77
C HIS A 87 -1.67 -8.31 -4.17
N ALA A 88 -3.00 -8.23 -4.30
CA ALA A 88 -3.67 -7.95 -5.56
C ALA A 88 -3.68 -6.45 -5.91
N GLY A 89 -2.49 -5.88 -6.10
CA GLY A 89 -2.31 -4.46 -6.44
C GLY A 89 -2.88 -4.06 -7.80
N GLN A 90 -3.15 -5.03 -8.69
CA GLN A 90 -3.75 -4.80 -9.99
C GLN A 90 -5.19 -4.29 -9.87
N GLY A 91 -5.84 -4.45 -8.70
CA GLY A 91 -7.12 -3.82 -8.42
C GLY A 91 -7.10 -2.29 -8.50
N TYR A 92 -5.94 -1.64 -8.35
CA TYR A 92 -5.80 -0.19 -8.58
C TYR A 92 -5.83 0.20 -10.06
N GLY A 93 -5.78 -0.75 -10.99
CA GLY A 93 -5.90 -0.52 -12.43
C GLY A 93 -7.31 -0.73 -12.97
N GLU A 94 -8.24 -1.19 -12.14
CA GLU A 94 -9.62 -1.47 -12.57
C GLU A 94 -10.44 -0.19 -12.64
N GLU A 95 -11.19 0.00 -13.72
CA GLU A 95 -11.99 1.23 -13.94
C GLU A 95 -13.36 1.22 -13.26
N THR A 96 -13.80 0.07 -12.76
CA THR A 96 -15.14 -0.10 -12.22
C THR A 96 -15.09 -0.83 -10.88
N PRO A 97 -16.04 -0.56 -9.96
CA PRO A 97 -16.19 -1.33 -8.73
C PRO A 97 -16.31 -2.84 -8.99
N ASP A 98 -17.02 -3.23 -10.05
CA ASP A 98 -17.16 -4.62 -10.45
C ASP A 98 -15.84 -5.26 -10.91
N GLY A 99 -14.96 -4.49 -11.55
CA GLY A 99 -13.60 -4.90 -11.91
C GLY A 99 -12.76 -5.18 -10.67
N VAL A 100 -12.76 -4.24 -9.72
CA VAL A 100 -12.08 -4.40 -8.41
C VAL A 100 -12.59 -5.65 -7.68
N ALA A 101 -13.91 -5.84 -7.65
CA ALA A 101 -14.58 -6.98 -7.05
C ALA A 101 -14.17 -8.32 -7.71
N LYS A 102 -14.05 -8.35 -9.05
CA LYS A 102 -13.55 -9.53 -9.78
C LYS A 102 -12.11 -9.87 -9.38
N VAL A 103 -11.23 -8.87 -9.30
CA VAL A 103 -9.84 -9.05 -8.85
C VAL A 103 -9.80 -9.60 -7.42
N ALA A 104 -10.61 -9.05 -6.51
CA ALA A 104 -10.66 -9.48 -5.13
C ALA A 104 -11.15 -10.93 -4.95
N ARG A 105 -12.19 -11.33 -5.70
CA ARG A 105 -12.66 -12.74 -5.70
C ARG A 105 -11.63 -13.69 -6.30
N HIS A 106 -10.93 -13.27 -7.35
CA HIS A 106 -9.85 -14.05 -7.93
C HIS A 106 -8.70 -14.22 -6.91
N GLU A 107 -8.28 -13.13 -6.26
CA GLU A 107 -7.28 -13.14 -5.18
C GLU A 107 -7.62 -14.18 -4.10
N GLY A 108 -8.83 -14.09 -3.53
CA GLY A 108 -9.28 -15.02 -2.49
C GLY A 108 -9.26 -16.47 -2.96
N ARG A 109 -9.93 -16.77 -4.08
CA ARG A 109 -10.07 -18.14 -4.61
C ARG A 109 -8.72 -18.77 -4.94
N THR A 110 -7.84 -18.04 -5.62
CA THR A 110 -6.49 -18.53 -5.97
C THR A 110 -5.69 -18.84 -4.73
N MET A 111 -5.71 -17.94 -3.73
CA MET A 111 -4.97 -18.15 -2.49
C MET A 111 -5.47 -19.35 -1.70
N THR A 112 -6.79 -19.55 -1.58
CA THR A 112 -7.32 -20.72 -0.87
C THR A 112 -7.05 -22.02 -1.63
N ALA A 113 -7.14 -22.01 -2.96
CA ALA A 113 -6.80 -23.18 -3.77
C ALA A 113 -5.33 -23.59 -3.61
N VAL A 114 -4.40 -22.63 -3.63
CA VAL A 114 -2.97 -22.88 -3.37
C VAL A 114 -2.77 -23.41 -1.95
N ALA A 115 -3.42 -22.82 -0.95
CA ALA A 115 -3.33 -23.31 0.43
C ALA A 115 -3.76 -24.78 0.56
N ASP A 116 -4.85 -25.16 -0.11
CA ASP A 116 -5.35 -26.53 -0.09
C ASP A 116 -4.44 -27.51 -0.84
N GLU A 117 -3.78 -27.06 -1.92
CA GLU A 117 -2.75 -27.85 -2.59
C GLU A 117 -1.53 -28.10 -1.69
N LEU A 118 -1.03 -27.06 -1.02
CA LEU A 118 0.08 -27.17 -0.09
C LEU A 118 -0.25 -28.13 1.07
N ARG A 119 -1.46 -28.03 1.64
CA ARG A 119 -1.94 -28.95 2.69
C ARG A 119 -2.01 -30.40 2.20
N ARG A 120 -2.52 -30.65 0.99
CA ARG A 120 -2.53 -31.99 0.37
C ARG A 120 -1.13 -32.54 0.13
N ALA A 121 -0.15 -31.66 -0.11
CA ALA A 121 1.26 -32.02 -0.22
C ALA A 121 1.96 -32.23 1.14
N GLY A 122 1.22 -32.21 2.26
CA GLY A 122 1.74 -32.44 3.61
C GLY A 122 2.42 -31.23 4.25
N LEU A 123 2.30 -30.03 3.66
CA LEU A 123 2.85 -28.81 4.22
C LEU A 123 1.84 -28.11 5.13
N ALA A 124 2.31 -27.60 6.27
CA ALA A 124 1.50 -26.77 7.15
C ALA A 124 1.21 -25.41 6.49
N VAL A 125 -0.08 -25.03 6.47
CA VAL A 125 -0.52 -23.69 6.04
C VAL A 125 -1.44 -23.13 7.12
N GLU A 126 -0.82 -22.41 8.04
CA GLU A 126 -1.47 -21.73 9.16
C GLU A 126 -2.00 -20.35 8.75
N GLU A 127 -1.34 -19.71 7.77
CA GLU A 127 -1.65 -18.35 7.33
C GLU A 127 -1.95 -18.31 5.82
N VAL A 128 -3.13 -17.78 5.47
CA VAL A 128 -3.53 -17.43 4.11
C VAL A 128 -3.85 -15.95 4.10
N SER A 129 -2.87 -15.15 3.68
CA SER A 129 -2.90 -13.71 3.91
C SER A 129 -3.06 -12.92 2.61
N VAL A 130 -4.16 -12.18 2.47
CA VAL A 130 -4.53 -11.48 1.23
C VAL A 130 -4.52 -9.96 1.42
N GLY A 131 -4.82 -9.24 0.35
CA GLY A 131 -5.41 -7.91 0.47
C GLY A 131 -4.58 -6.77 -0.11
N SER A 132 -5.34 -5.83 -0.60
CA SER A 132 -5.03 -4.42 -0.82
C SER A 132 -6.24 -3.62 -0.32
N THR A 133 -6.13 -2.31 -0.09
CA THR A 133 -7.32 -1.51 0.28
C THR A 133 -8.52 -1.74 -0.64
N PRO A 134 -8.39 -1.69 -1.99
CA PRO A 134 -9.54 -1.88 -2.86
C PRO A 134 -10.09 -3.32 -2.84
N THR A 135 -9.24 -4.33 -2.67
CA THR A 135 -9.67 -5.74 -2.70
C THR A 135 -10.08 -6.31 -1.34
N ALA A 136 -9.75 -5.63 -0.24
CA ALA A 136 -9.78 -6.18 1.11
C ALA A 136 -11.13 -6.82 1.46
N ARG A 137 -12.23 -6.09 1.25
CA ARG A 137 -13.59 -6.49 1.67
C ARG A 137 -14.02 -7.82 1.06
N GLU A 138 -13.79 -8.01 -0.24
CA GLU A 138 -14.22 -9.21 -0.94
C GLU A 138 -13.21 -10.34 -0.83
N ALA A 139 -11.91 -10.03 -0.87
CA ALA A 139 -10.87 -11.05 -0.74
C ALA A 139 -10.92 -11.72 0.65
N MET A 140 -11.18 -10.95 1.72
CA MET A 140 -11.29 -11.50 3.08
C MET A 140 -12.57 -12.29 3.32
N ALA A 141 -13.60 -12.13 2.49
CA ALA A 141 -14.85 -12.88 2.61
C ALA A 141 -14.72 -14.31 2.10
N GLN A 142 -13.64 -14.65 1.39
CA GLN A 142 -13.38 -16.00 0.90
C GLN A 142 -13.09 -16.95 2.08
N PRO A 143 -13.88 -18.02 2.28
CA PRO A 143 -13.60 -19.01 3.32
C PRO A 143 -12.22 -19.64 3.15
N GLY A 144 -11.43 -19.69 4.23
CA GLY A 144 -10.06 -20.19 4.23
C GLY A 144 -8.98 -19.10 4.23
N VAL A 145 -9.34 -17.85 3.94
CA VAL A 145 -8.47 -16.69 4.21
C VAL A 145 -8.40 -16.45 5.72
N THR A 146 -7.20 -16.20 6.25
CA THR A 146 -6.98 -16.05 7.70
C THR A 146 -6.55 -14.64 8.11
N GLU A 147 -6.04 -13.84 7.17
CA GLU A 147 -5.56 -12.48 7.41
C GLU A 147 -5.80 -11.61 6.16
N CYS A 148 -6.10 -10.33 6.37
CA CYS A 148 -6.15 -9.33 5.31
C CYS A 148 -5.25 -8.14 5.67
N ARG A 149 -4.51 -7.60 4.69
CA ARG A 149 -3.49 -6.55 4.91
C ARG A 149 -3.73 -5.28 4.09
N PRO A 150 -4.89 -4.59 4.22
CA PRO A 150 -5.05 -3.24 3.70
C PRO A 150 -4.23 -2.25 4.54
N GLY A 151 -3.88 -1.10 3.96
CA GLY A 151 -3.11 -0.07 4.68
C GLY A 151 -3.66 1.32 4.41
N ASN A 152 -3.83 1.66 3.13
CA ASN A 152 -4.30 2.97 2.70
C ASN A 152 -5.70 3.34 3.24
N TYR A 153 -6.55 2.37 3.60
CA TYR A 153 -7.91 2.58 4.09
C TYR A 153 -8.01 3.47 5.35
N VAL A 154 -6.92 3.61 6.12
CA VAL A 154 -6.90 4.51 7.29
C VAL A 154 -7.00 5.99 6.89
N TYR A 155 -6.58 6.32 5.67
CA TYR A 155 -6.62 7.66 5.12
C TYR A 155 -7.57 7.81 3.94
N HIS A 156 -7.65 6.77 3.10
CA HIS A 156 -8.09 6.88 1.71
C HIS A 156 -7.34 7.98 0.93
N ASP A 157 -7.67 8.14 -0.34
CA ASP A 157 -7.11 9.17 -1.22
C ASP A 157 -7.95 9.30 -2.49
N GLY A 158 -7.55 10.23 -3.37
CA GLY A 158 -8.23 10.47 -4.63
C GLY A 158 -8.33 9.22 -5.50
N SER A 159 -7.34 8.32 -5.45
CA SER A 159 -7.39 7.06 -6.21
C SER A 159 -8.45 6.11 -5.67
N GLN A 160 -8.59 5.98 -4.36
CA GLN A 160 -9.69 5.18 -3.79
C GLN A 160 -11.08 5.73 -4.14
N VAL A 161 -11.22 7.05 -4.16
CA VAL A 161 -12.46 7.73 -4.60
C VAL A 161 -12.73 7.44 -6.08
N ALA A 162 -11.71 7.55 -6.94
CA ALA A 162 -11.84 7.27 -8.37
C ALA A 162 -12.15 5.80 -8.67
N LEU A 163 -11.66 4.86 -7.83
CA LEU A 163 -12.01 3.45 -7.89
C LEU A 163 -13.44 3.15 -7.39
N GLY A 164 -14.12 4.13 -6.77
CA GLY A 164 -15.45 3.94 -6.19
C GLY A 164 -15.47 3.10 -4.91
N THR A 165 -14.32 2.95 -4.26
CA THR A 165 -14.20 2.16 -3.01
C THR A 165 -14.54 2.97 -1.75
N CYS A 166 -14.56 4.29 -1.88
CA CYS A 166 -14.93 5.25 -0.85
C CYS A 166 -15.40 6.56 -1.51
N THR A 167 -15.90 7.48 -0.71
CA THR A 167 -16.26 8.84 -1.13
C THR A 167 -15.20 9.85 -0.69
N ALA A 168 -15.22 11.06 -1.25
CA ALA A 168 -14.32 12.13 -0.80
C ALA A 168 -14.51 12.51 0.68
N ALA A 169 -15.67 12.21 1.26
CA ALA A 169 -15.94 12.43 2.69
C ALA A 169 -15.23 11.38 3.59
N ASP A 170 -14.89 10.22 3.04
CA ASP A 170 -14.15 9.17 3.75
C ASP A 170 -12.62 9.43 3.73
N CYS A 171 -12.15 10.38 2.91
CA CYS A 171 -10.74 10.77 2.88
C CYS A 171 -10.35 11.56 4.12
N ALA A 172 -9.67 10.89 5.05
CA ALA A 172 -9.17 11.49 6.29
C ALA A 172 -7.86 12.29 6.09
N LEU A 173 -7.08 12.00 5.04
CA LEU A 173 -5.86 12.74 4.74
C LEU A 173 -6.11 13.82 3.69
N THR A 174 -5.80 15.06 4.06
CA THR A 174 -5.75 16.21 3.15
C THR A 174 -4.49 17.02 3.37
N VAL A 175 -4.02 17.69 2.33
CA VAL A 175 -2.97 18.71 2.40
C VAL A 175 -3.64 20.08 2.48
N LEU A 176 -3.27 20.86 3.49
CA LEU A 176 -3.70 22.24 3.63
C LEU A 176 -2.70 23.14 2.90
N ALA A 177 -3.18 23.91 1.93
CA ALA A 177 -2.36 24.79 1.09
C ALA A 177 -2.96 26.21 1.06
N THR A 178 -2.14 27.18 0.66
CA THR A 178 -2.51 28.57 0.47
C THR A 178 -2.49 28.90 -1.01
N VAL A 179 -3.52 29.59 -1.51
CA VAL A 179 -3.49 30.18 -2.84
C VAL A 179 -2.50 31.35 -2.84
N VAL A 180 -1.43 31.23 -3.62
CA VAL A 180 -0.36 32.23 -3.72
C VAL A 180 -0.46 33.12 -4.96
N SER A 181 -1.23 32.69 -5.97
CA SER A 181 -1.43 33.48 -7.19
C SER A 181 -2.77 33.15 -7.85
N VAL A 182 -3.44 34.15 -8.42
CA VAL A 182 -4.63 34.00 -9.28
C VAL A 182 -4.38 34.80 -10.56
N PRO A 183 -3.50 34.34 -11.45
CA PRO A 183 -3.04 35.11 -12.61
C PRO A 183 -4.07 35.22 -13.73
N ALA A 184 -5.12 34.39 -13.73
CA ALA A 184 -6.18 34.38 -14.75
C ALA A 184 -7.47 33.76 -14.17
N ALA A 185 -8.61 33.99 -14.84
CA ALA A 185 -9.90 33.47 -14.39
C ALA A 185 -10.01 31.93 -14.42
N ASP A 186 -9.20 31.27 -15.25
CA ASP A 186 -9.14 29.81 -15.43
C ASP A 186 -8.04 29.12 -14.61
N ARG A 187 -7.25 29.90 -13.85
CA ARG A 187 -6.05 29.39 -13.17
C ARG A 187 -5.80 30.05 -11.82
N ALA A 188 -5.59 29.21 -10.81
CA ALA A 188 -4.98 29.60 -9.54
C ALA A 188 -3.73 28.77 -9.27
N VAL A 189 -2.87 29.24 -8.36
CA VAL A 189 -1.64 28.56 -7.94
C VAL A 189 -1.62 28.45 -6.42
N VAL A 190 -1.33 27.26 -5.90
CA VAL A 190 -1.18 26.97 -4.48
C VAL A 190 0.27 26.64 -4.12
N ASP A 191 0.66 26.87 -2.87
CA ASP A 191 1.97 26.53 -2.28
C ASP A 191 2.17 25.02 -1.98
N ALA A 192 1.46 24.15 -2.70
CA ALA A 192 1.58 22.70 -2.60
C ALA A 192 1.95 22.11 -3.96
N GLY A 193 3.25 21.94 -4.19
CA GLY A 193 3.82 21.28 -5.37
C GLY A 193 4.11 19.80 -5.14
N SER A 194 4.97 19.22 -5.98
CA SER A 194 5.32 17.79 -5.90
C SER A 194 6.11 17.40 -4.66
N LYS A 195 6.79 18.35 -3.99
CA LYS A 195 7.44 18.09 -2.69
C LYS A 195 6.43 17.97 -1.54
N THR A 196 5.17 18.33 -1.78
CA THR A 196 4.07 18.22 -0.82
C THR A 196 3.09 17.12 -1.25
N LEU A 197 2.64 17.13 -2.51
CA LEU A 197 1.60 16.23 -3.03
C LEU A 197 2.14 14.94 -3.66
N SER A 198 3.47 14.76 -3.76
CA SER A 198 4.14 13.82 -4.68
C SER A 198 3.85 14.15 -6.16
N SER A 199 4.21 13.24 -7.07
CA SER A 199 3.86 13.33 -8.50
C SER A 199 3.08 12.12 -8.97
N ASP A 200 2.48 11.36 -8.05
CA ASP A 200 1.74 10.15 -8.40
C ASP A 200 0.47 10.51 -9.19
N PRO A 201 0.27 9.90 -10.38
CA PRO A 201 -0.96 10.11 -11.13
C PRO A 201 -2.14 9.50 -10.39
N LEU A 202 -3.32 10.03 -10.66
CA LEU A 202 -4.57 9.44 -10.20
C LEU A 202 -4.67 8.02 -10.79
N ARG A 203 -5.28 7.10 -10.03
CA ARG A 203 -5.58 5.75 -10.49
C ARG A 203 -7.09 5.50 -10.37
N PRO A 204 -7.71 4.81 -11.33
CA PRO A 204 -7.11 4.12 -12.48
C PRO A 204 -6.78 5.05 -13.68
N ARG A 205 -7.27 6.30 -13.65
CA ARG A 205 -7.10 7.29 -14.74
C ARG A 205 -6.03 8.31 -14.39
N ALA A 206 -5.10 8.58 -15.31
CA ALA A 206 -4.03 9.56 -15.11
C ALA A 206 -4.51 11.02 -15.28
N GLU A 207 -5.38 11.48 -14.37
CA GLU A 207 -5.98 12.82 -14.41
C GLU A 207 -5.62 13.64 -13.17
N GLY A 208 -4.82 14.69 -13.36
CA GLY A 208 -4.47 15.65 -12.31
C GLY A 208 -3.64 15.06 -11.16
N PHE A 209 -3.48 15.85 -10.10
CA PHE A 209 -2.58 15.58 -8.96
C PHE A 209 -3.22 15.78 -7.59
N GLY A 210 -4.50 16.11 -7.53
CA GLY A 210 -5.23 16.27 -6.28
C GLY A 210 -6.61 16.89 -6.48
N GLN A 211 -7.56 16.44 -5.66
CA GLN A 211 -8.96 16.87 -5.70
C GLN A 211 -9.23 17.87 -4.56
N MET A 212 -10.12 18.83 -4.77
CA MET A 212 -10.52 19.80 -3.75
C MET A 212 -11.93 19.44 -3.22
N PRO A 213 -12.07 19.04 -1.94
CA PRO A 213 -13.38 18.74 -1.38
C PRO A 213 -14.37 19.89 -1.57
N GLY A 214 -15.57 19.57 -2.07
CA GLY A 214 -16.64 20.55 -2.30
C GLY A 214 -16.44 21.47 -3.52
N ARG A 215 -15.42 21.21 -4.35
CA ARG A 215 -15.13 21.97 -5.57
C ARG A 215 -14.98 21.05 -6.77
N ARG A 216 -15.24 21.59 -7.96
CA ARG A 216 -14.94 20.96 -9.25
C ARG A 216 -13.50 21.24 -9.71
N SER A 217 -12.94 22.37 -9.28
CA SER A 217 -11.53 22.71 -9.50
C SER A 217 -10.60 21.68 -8.87
N ARG A 218 -9.46 21.44 -9.51
CA ARG A 218 -8.48 20.40 -9.10
C ARG A 218 -7.06 20.81 -9.43
N ILE A 219 -6.08 20.15 -8.82
CA ILE A 219 -4.68 20.32 -9.18
C ILE A 219 -4.44 19.61 -10.52
N GLN A 220 -4.12 20.39 -11.56
CA GLN A 220 -3.91 19.88 -12.91
C GLN A 220 -2.43 19.68 -13.23
N ARG A 221 -1.55 20.51 -12.66
CA ARG A 221 -0.09 20.45 -12.89
C ARG A 221 0.65 20.72 -11.60
N LEU A 222 1.85 20.15 -11.49
CA LEU A 222 2.77 20.40 -10.41
C LEU A 222 4.11 20.91 -10.94
N SER A 223 4.69 21.86 -10.22
CA SER A 223 6.14 22.05 -10.11
C SER A 223 6.57 21.62 -8.69
N GLU A 224 7.83 21.83 -8.31
CA GLU A 224 8.33 21.40 -7.01
C GLU A 224 7.53 21.97 -5.83
N GLU A 225 7.34 23.30 -5.81
CA GLU A 225 6.68 24.03 -4.71
C GLU A 225 5.29 24.57 -5.08
N HIS A 226 4.89 24.45 -6.35
CA HIS A 226 3.67 25.05 -6.87
C HIS A 226 2.71 24.01 -7.45
N GLY A 227 1.46 24.04 -7.00
CA GLY A 227 0.35 23.32 -7.61
C GLY A 227 -0.50 24.27 -8.43
N VAL A 228 -0.72 23.95 -9.70
CA VAL A 228 -1.60 24.74 -10.58
C VAL A 228 -2.99 24.15 -10.55
N VAL A 229 -3.95 24.96 -10.08
CA VAL A 229 -5.37 24.65 -10.06
C VAL A 229 -5.97 25.06 -11.40
N VAL A 230 -6.69 24.13 -12.05
CA VAL A 230 -7.63 24.51 -13.12
C VAL A 230 -8.92 24.99 -12.46
N VAL A 231 -9.32 26.23 -12.74
CA VAL A 231 -10.50 26.85 -12.15
C VAL A 231 -11.71 26.57 -13.04
N GLU A 232 -12.64 25.78 -12.52
CA GLU A 232 -13.86 25.43 -13.25
C GLU A 232 -14.86 26.59 -13.26
N ALA A 233 -15.70 26.66 -14.30
CA ALA A 233 -16.65 27.75 -14.48
C ALA A 233 -17.53 27.97 -13.23
N GLY A 234 -17.71 29.22 -12.80
CA GLY A 234 -18.49 29.57 -11.61
C GLY A 234 -17.75 29.39 -10.28
N GLU A 235 -16.52 28.88 -10.28
CA GLU A 235 -15.63 28.91 -9.12
C GLU A 235 -14.61 30.05 -9.26
N SER A 236 -14.13 30.55 -8.13
CA SER A 236 -13.06 31.54 -8.07
C SER A 236 -12.20 31.30 -6.83
N PHE A 237 -11.01 31.88 -6.84
CA PHE A 237 -10.03 31.79 -5.76
C PHE A 237 -9.51 33.18 -5.42
N ARG A 238 -9.01 33.36 -4.20
CA ARG A 238 -8.34 34.60 -3.77
C ARG A 238 -6.95 34.29 -3.24
N VAL A 239 -5.99 35.17 -3.52
CA VAL A 239 -4.66 35.08 -2.89
C VAL A 239 -4.82 35.15 -1.37
N GLY A 240 -4.15 34.23 -0.65
CA GLY A 240 -4.27 34.05 0.79
C GLY A 240 -5.39 33.08 1.23
N GLU A 241 -6.26 32.65 0.32
CA GLU A 241 -7.28 31.63 0.61
C GLU A 241 -6.62 30.30 0.97
N ARG A 242 -7.10 29.66 2.06
CA ARG A 242 -6.66 28.32 2.44
C ARG A 242 -7.58 27.28 1.83
N VAL A 243 -6.98 26.25 1.23
CA VAL A 243 -7.69 25.16 0.56
C VAL A 243 -7.20 23.81 1.07
N ARG A 244 -8.10 22.83 1.11
CA ARG A 244 -7.76 21.42 1.39
C ARG A 244 -7.67 20.66 0.08
N ILE A 245 -6.66 19.82 -0.05
CA ILE A 245 -6.41 18.99 -1.24
C ILE A 245 -6.36 17.53 -0.80
N ILE A 246 -7.24 16.69 -1.33
CA ILE A 246 -7.11 15.24 -1.25
C ILE A 246 -6.03 14.84 -2.27
N PRO A 247 -4.89 14.28 -1.84
CA PRO A 247 -3.86 13.85 -2.78
C PRO A 247 -4.32 12.60 -3.53
N ASN A 248 -3.68 12.32 -4.67
CA ASN A 248 -3.97 11.10 -5.43
C ASN A 248 -3.56 9.82 -4.69
N HIS A 249 -2.49 9.88 -3.90
CA HIS A 249 -1.93 8.72 -3.19
C HIS A 249 -1.42 9.11 -1.80
N ALA A 250 -2.17 8.74 -0.75
CA ALA A 250 -1.87 9.18 0.62
C ALA A 250 -0.56 8.62 1.19
N CYS A 251 -0.14 7.42 0.75
CA CYS A 251 1.02 6.74 1.32
C CYS A 251 2.33 7.49 1.03
N VAL A 252 2.51 7.95 -0.21
CA VAL A 252 3.70 8.71 -0.62
C VAL A 252 3.71 10.11 -0.01
N VAL A 253 2.55 10.76 0.08
CA VAL A 253 2.42 12.07 0.76
C VAL A 253 2.82 11.97 2.23
N SER A 254 2.38 10.93 2.95
CA SER A 254 2.80 10.72 4.34
C SER A 254 4.33 10.57 4.48
N ASN A 255 5.01 10.00 3.49
CA ASN A 255 6.47 9.87 3.51
C ASN A 255 7.23 11.17 3.16
N LEU A 256 6.54 12.21 2.68
CA LEU A 256 7.12 13.53 2.43
C LEU A 256 7.08 14.45 3.65
N HIS A 257 6.31 14.09 4.69
CA HIS A 257 6.07 14.93 5.85
C HIS A 257 6.64 14.30 7.13
N ASP A 258 7.30 15.10 7.96
CA ASP A 258 7.79 14.64 9.28
C ASP A 258 6.64 14.41 10.28
N ARG A 259 5.51 15.10 10.09
CA ARG A 259 4.37 15.16 11.00
C ARG A 259 3.04 15.13 10.25
N VAL A 260 2.04 14.50 10.85
CA VAL A 260 0.63 14.52 10.41
C VAL A 260 -0.19 15.20 11.50
N ILE A 261 -0.95 16.22 11.14
CA ILE A 261 -1.76 17.01 12.08
C ILE A 261 -3.15 16.38 12.19
N GLY A 262 -3.53 15.96 13.40
CA GLY A 262 -4.86 15.44 13.70
C GLY A 262 -5.83 16.56 14.03
N VAL A 263 -6.94 16.63 13.30
CA VAL A 263 -7.93 17.72 13.39
C VAL A 263 -9.31 17.14 13.68
N ARG A 264 -10.08 17.79 14.56
CA ARG A 264 -11.51 17.53 14.78
C ARG A 264 -12.30 18.81 14.53
N GLY A 265 -13.21 18.78 13.56
CA GLY A 265 -13.88 19.98 13.08
C GLY A 265 -12.84 20.98 12.56
N ASP A 266 -12.76 22.14 13.22
CA ASP A 266 -11.80 23.21 12.89
C ASP A 266 -10.63 23.32 13.88
N SER A 267 -10.53 22.40 14.85
CA SER A 267 -9.51 22.43 15.90
C SER A 267 -8.43 21.37 15.71
N VAL A 268 -7.17 21.78 15.85
CA VAL A 268 -6.04 20.85 15.95
C VAL A 268 -6.09 20.17 17.32
N GLU A 269 -6.15 18.85 17.35
CA GLU A 269 -6.20 18.06 18.59
C GLU A 269 -4.87 17.39 18.91
N THR A 270 -4.12 16.99 17.88
CA THR A 270 -2.90 16.22 18.05
C THR A 270 -1.96 16.38 16.88
N GLU A 271 -0.74 15.91 17.07
CA GLU A 271 0.30 15.86 16.07
C GLU A 271 1.04 14.52 16.18
N LEU A 272 1.09 13.80 15.06
CA LEU A 272 1.68 12.48 14.96
C LEU A 272 3.01 12.58 14.21
N VAL A 273 4.09 12.11 14.83
CA VAL A 273 5.39 12.01 14.17
C VAL A 273 5.40 10.81 13.21
N VAL A 274 5.82 11.03 11.97
CA VAL A 274 6.02 9.96 10.97
C VAL A 274 7.36 9.29 11.24
N ALA A 275 7.42 8.47 12.29
CA ALA A 275 8.67 7.90 12.80
C ALA A 275 9.45 7.04 11.77
N ALA A 276 8.75 6.48 10.79
CA ALA A 276 9.33 5.66 9.73
C ALA A 276 9.64 6.43 8.43
N ARG A 277 9.54 7.76 8.41
CA ARG A 277 9.81 8.56 7.20
C ARG A 277 11.21 8.28 6.65
N GLY A 278 11.29 8.01 5.35
CA GLY A 278 12.55 7.74 4.65
C GLY A 278 13.25 6.45 5.08
N ARG A 279 12.61 5.60 5.89
CA ARG A 279 13.16 4.30 6.32
C ARG A 279 12.85 3.23 5.27
N VAL A 280 13.51 3.35 4.12
CA VAL A 280 13.45 2.35 3.05
C VAL A 280 14.34 1.15 3.39
N LEU A 281 13.88 -0.06 3.04
CA LEU A 281 14.52 -1.34 3.39
C LEU A 281 15.46 -1.86 2.30
#